data_AF-A0A8C7JJ67-F1
#
_entry.id   AF-A0A8C7JJ67-F1
#
_cell.length_a   1.000
_cell.length_b   1.000
_cell.length_c   1.000
_cell.angle_alpha   90.00
_cell.angle_beta   90.00
_cell.angle_gamma   90.00
#
_symmetry.space_group_name_H-M   'P 1'
#
loop_
_entity.id
_entity.type
_entity.pdbx_description
1 polymer ?
#
loop_
_entity_poly.entity_id
_entity_poly.type
_entity_poly.pdbx_seq_one_letter_code
_entity_poly.pdbx_strand_id
1 'polypeptide(L)'
;MNFFHMLDKYSIRKNKSKPGYPQPGDLIEIFRGTYQHWALYVGEGYIVHLCPPTEAAGAGAYSLVSVLCDTAVVTKESLEEIVGKDRFLVNNLLDGKHKPRSVYDILRDARSLLGLEMPYCILRGNCEHFVTELRYGKGESRQVCVLTIMISF
;
A
#
# COMPACT_ATOMS: atom_id res chain seq x y z
N MET A 1 -5.36 34.96 -6.21
CA MET A 1 -5.47 33.85 -5.23
C MET A 1 -6.88 33.27 -5.38
N ASN A 2 -7.04 32.12 -6.05
CA ASN A 2 -8.37 31.63 -6.47
C ASN A 2 -9.16 31.02 -5.30
N PHE A 3 -10.45 31.36 -5.22
CA PHE A 3 -11.40 30.89 -4.20
C PHE A 3 -11.47 29.36 -4.10
N PHE A 4 -11.33 28.65 -5.23
CA PHE A 4 -11.25 27.18 -5.27
C PHE A 4 -10.05 26.61 -4.49
N HIS A 5 -8.86 27.21 -4.64
CA HIS A 5 -7.66 26.81 -3.89
C HIS A 5 -7.81 27.03 -2.37
N MET A 6 -8.67 27.96 -1.95
CA MET A 6 -8.96 28.21 -0.55
C MET A 6 -9.91 27.15 0.02
N LEU A 7 -10.93 26.71 -0.75
CA LEU A 7 -11.86 25.65 -0.34
C LEU A 7 -11.18 24.28 -0.27
N ASP A 8 -10.25 23.98 -1.18
CA ASP A 8 -9.43 22.76 -1.11
C ASP A 8 -8.58 22.76 0.16
N LYS A 9 -7.88 23.86 0.45
CA LYS A 9 -7.11 24.01 1.71
C LYS A 9 -8.00 23.96 2.95
N TYR A 10 -9.22 24.47 2.89
CA TYR A 10 -10.15 24.48 4.01
C TYR A 10 -10.72 23.07 4.30
N SER A 11 -11.08 22.32 3.26
CA SER A 11 -11.56 20.93 3.36
C SER A 11 -10.45 19.98 3.82
N ILE A 12 -9.22 20.16 3.31
CA ILE A 12 -8.04 19.40 3.73
C ILE A 12 -7.67 19.67 5.20
N ARG A 13 -7.80 20.91 5.68
CA ARG A 13 -7.54 21.25 7.10
C ARG A 13 -8.55 20.64 8.08
N LYS A 14 -9.81 20.48 7.69
CA LYS A 14 -10.85 19.90 8.56
C LYS A 14 -10.77 18.38 8.72
N ASN A 15 -10.06 17.68 7.84
CA ASN A 15 -9.96 16.21 7.86
C ASN A 15 -8.74 15.66 8.63
N LYS A 16 -7.82 16.51 9.10
CA LYS A 16 -6.58 16.07 9.79
C LYS A 16 -6.77 15.49 11.19
N SER A 17 -7.97 15.54 11.77
CA SER A 17 -8.20 15.19 13.18
C SER A 17 -9.50 14.42 13.43
N LYS A 18 -9.90 13.53 12.50
CA LYS A 18 -10.98 12.57 12.77
C LYS A 18 -10.37 11.20 13.09
N PRO A 19 -10.73 10.55 14.21
CA PRO A 19 -10.34 9.16 14.45
C PRO A 19 -10.88 8.29 13.31
N GLY A 20 -9.98 7.53 12.67
CA GLY A 20 -10.28 6.68 11.51
C GLY A 20 -9.78 7.20 10.16
N TYR A 21 -9.26 8.43 10.06
CA TYR A 21 -8.62 8.92 8.83
C TYR A 21 -7.10 8.63 8.83
N PRO A 22 -6.54 8.08 7.73
CA PRO A 22 -5.11 7.75 7.67
C PRO A 22 -4.22 9.00 7.75
N GLN A 23 -3.09 8.86 8.45
CA GLN A 23 -2.05 9.88 8.57
C GLN A 23 -0.83 9.50 7.73
N PRO A 24 -0.09 10.48 7.17
CA PRO A 24 1.09 10.17 6.36
C PRO A 24 2.08 9.26 7.11
N GLY A 25 2.47 8.17 6.46
CA GLY A 25 3.30 7.10 7.02
C GLY A 25 2.51 5.90 7.55
N ASP A 26 1.19 5.98 7.67
CA ASP A 26 0.35 4.85 8.07
C ASP A 26 0.32 3.75 7.02
N LEU A 27 0.28 2.51 7.51
CA LEU A 27 0.05 1.33 6.68
C LEU A 27 -1.45 1.14 6.45
N ILE A 28 -1.81 0.89 5.20
CA ILE A 28 -3.17 0.64 4.77
C ILE A 28 -3.28 -0.83 4.35
N GLU A 29 -4.21 -1.54 4.98
CA GLU A 29 -4.56 -2.91 4.65
C GLU A 29 -5.90 -2.91 3.89
N ILE A 30 -5.89 -3.35 2.64
CA ILE A 30 -7.06 -3.43 1.75
C ILE A 30 -7.45 -4.89 1.60
N PHE A 31 -8.72 -5.22 1.86
CA PHE A 31 -9.18 -6.61 1.88
C PHE A 31 -9.78 -7.01 0.53
N ARG A 32 -8.99 -7.75 -0.25
CA ARG A 32 -9.35 -8.24 -1.59
C ARG A 32 -9.85 -9.68 -1.51
N GLY A 33 -11.04 -9.88 -0.96
CA GLY A 33 -11.66 -11.20 -0.82
C GLY A 33 -10.78 -12.24 -0.13
N THR A 34 -10.01 -13.01 -0.90
CA THR A 34 -9.11 -14.08 -0.44
C THR A 34 -7.69 -13.63 -0.07
N TYR A 35 -7.30 -12.39 -0.34
CA TYR A 35 -5.98 -11.86 0.04
C TYR A 35 -6.06 -10.42 0.57
N GLN A 36 -4.96 -9.94 1.13
CA GLN A 36 -4.81 -8.58 1.62
C GLN A 36 -3.74 -7.86 0.82
N HIS A 37 -4.09 -6.68 0.31
CA HIS A 37 -3.15 -5.78 -0.33
C HIS A 37 -2.68 -4.74 0.67
N TRP A 38 -1.40 -4.39 0.60
CA TRP A 38 -0.77 -3.46 1.54
C TRP A 38 -0.23 -2.24 0.80
N ALA A 39 -0.49 -1.08 1.37
CA ALA A 39 -0.06 0.21 0.85
C ALA A 39 0.42 1.13 1.97
N LEU A 40 1.21 2.14 1.62
CA LEU A 40 1.64 3.20 2.52
C LEU A 40 0.88 4.48 2.21
N TYR A 41 0.20 5.09 3.18
CA TYR A 41 -0.44 6.37 2.98
C TYR A 41 0.57 7.52 2.99
N VAL A 42 0.56 8.34 1.94
CA VAL A 42 1.54 9.43 1.77
C VAL A 42 0.94 10.83 1.95
N GLY A 43 -0.35 10.90 2.30
CA GLY A 43 -1.08 12.14 2.52
C GLY A 43 -1.99 12.52 1.38
N GLU A 44 -2.92 13.45 1.67
CA GLU A 44 -3.82 14.07 0.67
C GLU A 44 -4.68 13.05 -0.11
N GLY A 45 -5.03 11.92 0.51
CA GLY A 45 -5.82 10.87 -0.15
C GLY A 45 -5.00 9.92 -1.03
N TYR A 46 -3.68 10.04 -1.07
CA TYR A 46 -2.82 9.18 -1.89
C TYR A 46 -2.10 8.10 -1.09
N ILE A 47 -1.88 6.97 -1.75
CA ILE A 47 -1.07 5.86 -1.28
C ILE A 47 0.10 5.58 -2.22
N VAL A 48 1.12 4.90 -1.70
CA VAL A 48 2.16 4.24 -2.48
C VAL A 48 2.08 2.74 -2.25
N HIS A 49 2.06 1.96 -3.32
CA HIS A 49 2.06 0.50 -3.26
C HIS A 49 2.79 -0.11 -4.44
N LEU A 50 2.99 -1.43 -4.37
CA LEU A 50 3.42 -2.21 -5.52
C LEU A 50 2.19 -2.54 -6.36
N CYS A 51 2.22 -2.18 -7.65
CA CYS A 51 1.17 -2.42 -8.62
C CYS A 51 1.71 -3.38 -9.69
N PRO A 52 1.18 -4.62 -9.78
CA PRO A 52 1.58 -5.54 -10.84
C PRO A 52 1.14 -5.00 -12.23
N PRO A 53 1.93 -5.23 -13.29
CA PRO A 53 1.70 -4.62 -14.61
C PRO A 53 0.36 -4.99 -15.26
N THR A 54 -0.27 -6.10 -14.86
CA THR A 54 -1.62 -6.49 -15.33
C THR A 54 -2.74 -5.59 -14.78
N GLU A 55 -2.54 -4.92 -13.64
CA GLU A 55 -3.50 -3.97 -13.06
C GLU A 55 -3.34 -2.55 -13.64
N ALA A 56 -2.12 -2.18 -14.07
CA ALA A 56 -1.83 -0.88 -14.69
C ALA A 56 -2.46 -0.70 -16.09
N ALA A 57 -2.85 -1.79 -16.75
CA ALA A 57 -3.39 -1.78 -18.12
C ALA A 57 -4.92 -1.56 -18.21
N GLY A 58 -5.60 -1.23 -17.11
CA GLY A 58 -7.05 -0.94 -17.13
C GLY A 58 -7.95 -2.15 -17.45
N ALA A 59 -7.40 -3.36 -17.45
CA ALA A 59 -8.16 -4.58 -17.65
C ALA A 59 -8.67 -5.08 -16.30
N GLY A 60 -9.98 -4.93 -16.06
CA GLY A 60 -10.70 -5.40 -14.88
C GLY A 60 -10.74 -6.93 -14.74
N ALA A 61 -9.59 -7.58 -14.65
CA ALA A 61 -9.45 -8.99 -14.38
C ALA A 61 -8.61 -9.16 -13.12
N TYR A 62 -9.29 -9.32 -11.97
CA TYR A 62 -8.76 -9.91 -10.73
C TYR A 62 -8.39 -11.39 -10.93
N SER A 63 -7.67 -11.68 -12.02
CA SER A 63 -7.31 -13.02 -12.40
C SER A 63 -6.11 -13.43 -11.59
N LEU A 64 -6.19 -14.57 -10.92
CA LEU A 64 -5.11 -15.23 -10.19
C LEU A 64 -3.82 -15.46 -11.03
N VAL A 65 -3.82 -15.05 -12.30
CA VAL A 65 -2.66 -14.97 -13.19
C VAL A 65 -1.76 -13.76 -12.87
N SER A 66 -2.30 -12.64 -12.38
CA SER A 66 -1.50 -11.48 -11.90
C SER A 66 -0.72 -11.79 -10.62
N VAL A 67 -1.17 -12.80 -9.88
CA VAL A 67 -0.56 -13.31 -8.64
C VAL A 67 0.82 -13.95 -8.88
N LEU A 68 1.11 -14.29 -10.14
CA LEU A 68 2.37 -14.94 -10.59
C LEU A 68 3.30 -13.98 -11.36
N CYS A 69 2.99 -12.68 -11.49
CA CYS A 69 3.90 -11.75 -12.16
C CYS A 69 5.16 -11.54 -11.32
N ASP A 70 6.33 -11.83 -11.90
CA ASP A 70 7.64 -11.72 -11.25
C ASP A 70 8.06 -10.28 -10.91
N THR A 71 7.36 -9.26 -11.45
CA THR A 71 7.68 -7.85 -11.24
C THR A 71 6.43 -7.00 -10.99
N ALA A 72 6.61 -5.92 -10.22
CA ALA A 72 5.61 -4.87 -10.00
C ALA A 72 6.29 -3.50 -9.97
N VAL A 73 5.54 -2.47 -10.34
CA VAL A 73 6.02 -1.09 -10.32
C VAL A 73 5.54 -0.44 -9.03
N VAL A 74 6.41 0.35 -8.39
CA VAL A 74 6.00 1.19 -7.27
C VAL A 74 5.21 2.39 -7.81
N THR A 75 3.91 2.45 -7.52
CA THR A 75 3.01 3.50 -8.01
C THR A 75 2.50 4.39 -6.88
N LYS A 76 2.11 5.63 -7.24
CA LYS A 76 1.38 6.54 -6.36
C LYS A 76 -0.01 6.77 -6.94
N GLU A 77 -1.04 6.34 -6.21
CA GLU A 77 -2.42 6.32 -6.71
C GLU A 77 -3.40 6.82 -5.63
N SER A 78 -4.62 7.15 -6.07
CA SER A 78 -5.70 7.56 -5.16
C SER A 78 -6.12 6.38 -4.29
N LEU A 79 -6.16 6.57 -2.97
CA LEU A 79 -6.64 5.55 -2.04
C LEU A 79 -8.09 5.16 -2.37
N GLU A 80 -8.93 6.13 -2.71
CA GLU A 80 -10.34 5.90 -3.02
C GLU A 80 -10.52 5.03 -4.27
N GLU A 81 -9.77 5.33 -5.34
CA GLU A 81 -9.84 4.58 -6.60
C GLU A 81 -9.33 3.15 -6.43
N ILE A 82 -8.21 2.98 -5.71
CA ILE A 82 -7.64 1.65 -5.46
C ILE A 82 -8.55 0.82 -4.55
N VAL A 83 -9.10 1.40 -3.47
CA VAL A 83 -10.03 0.69 -2.61
C VAL A 83 -11.30 0.32 -3.37
N GLY A 84 -11.87 1.25 -4.13
CA GLY A 84 -13.10 1.04 -4.89
C GLY A 84 -14.26 0.61 -3.98
N LYS A 85 -14.72 -0.63 -4.16
CA LYS A 85 -15.82 -1.22 -3.36
C LYS A 85 -15.35 -2.03 -2.15
N ASP A 86 -14.05 -2.24 -2.01
CA ASP A 86 -13.51 -3.05 -0.93
C ASP A 86 -13.42 -2.28 0.38
N ARG A 87 -13.17 -3.01 1.47
CA ARG A 87 -12.89 -2.42 2.78
C ARG A 87 -11.39 -2.21 2.95
N PHE A 88 -11.01 -1.15 3.67
CA PHE A 88 -9.63 -0.94 4.12
C PHE A 88 -9.57 -0.57 5.60
N LEU A 89 -8.40 -0.78 6.20
CA LEU A 89 -8.08 -0.35 7.56
C LEU A 89 -6.72 0.32 7.61
N VAL A 90 -6.55 1.27 8.54
CA VAL A 90 -5.23 1.68 9.00
C VAL A 90 -4.72 0.61 9.95
N ASN A 91 -3.65 -0.09 9.57
CA ASN A 91 -3.09 -1.19 10.34
C ASN A 91 -1.57 -1.07 10.45
N ASN A 92 -1.11 -0.29 11.42
CA ASN A 92 0.32 -0.14 11.74
C ASN A 92 0.84 -1.36 12.51
N LEU A 93 0.85 -2.48 11.81
CA LEU A 93 0.88 -3.83 12.33
C LEU A 93 2.01 -4.11 13.33
N LEU A 94 3.18 -3.50 13.13
CA LEU A 94 4.38 -3.78 13.91
C LEU A 94 4.75 -2.66 14.88
N ASP A 95 3.89 -1.67 15.11
CA ASP A 95 4.20 -0.57 16.06
C ASP A 95 4.43 -1.07 17.49
N GLY A 96 3.84 -2.22 17.87
CA GLY A 96 4.10 -2.87 19.15
C GLY A 96 5.45 -3.60 19.23
N LYS A 97 6.11 -3.86 18.09
CA LYS A 97 7.37 -4.60 17.98
C LYS A 97 8.55 -3.71 17.58
N HIS A 98 8.31 -2.74 16.69
CA HIS A 98 9.30 -1.86 16.10
C HIS A 98 8.87 -0.41 16.23
N LYS A 99 9.82 0.47 16.56
CA LYS A 99 9.59 1.91 16.50
C LYS A 99 9.49 2.34 15.03
N PRO A 100 8.42 3.04 14.61
CA PRO A 100 8.35 3.58 13.25
C PRO A 100 9.45 4.61 13.01
N ARG A 101 9.92 4.68 11.76
CA ARG A 101 10.85 5.73 11.29
C ARG A 101 10.18 7.10 11.34
N SER A 102 10.95 8.15 11.17
CA SER A 102 10.35 9.49 11.08
C SER A 102 9.45 9.56 9.84
N VAL A 103 8.29 10.22 9.95
CA VAL A 103 7.38 10.41 8.79
C VAL A 103 8.12 11.03 7.61
N TYR A 104 9.08 11.93 7.88
CA TYR A 104 9.92 12.52 6.83
C TYR A 104 10.72 11.46 6.06
N ASP A 105 11.43 10.56 6.75
CA ASP A 105 12.22 9.50 6.10
C ASP A 105 11.32 8.51 5.34
N ILE A 106 10.18 8.14 5.95
CA ILE A 106 9.20 7.25 5.33
C ILE A 106 8.74 7.82 3.99
N LEU A 107 8.31 9.08 3.96
CA LEU A 107 7.80 9.74 2.76
C LEU A 107 8.90 10.04 1.73
N ARG A 108 10.11 10.38 2.19
CA ARG A 108 11.27 10.58 1.30
C ARG A 108 11.56 9.29 0.53
N ASP A 109 11.68 8.18 1.24
CA ASP A 109 12.07 6.91 0.63
C ASP A 109 10.94 6.36 -0.27
N ALA A 110 9.68 6.47 0.17
CA ALA A 110 8.53 6.09 -0.65
C ALA A 110 8.51 6.84 -2.00
N ARG A 111 8.87 8.13 -2.00
CA ARG A 111 8.95 8.94 -3.22
C ARG A 111 10.13 8.55 -4.11
N SER A 112 11.29 8.22 -3.52
CA SER A 112 12.47 7.83 -4.31
C SER A 112 12.30 6.50 -5.03
N LEU A 113 11.37 5.67 -4.57
CA LEU A 113 11.09 4.36 -5.17
C LEU A 113 10.05 4.40 -6.29
N LEU A 114 9.34 5.53 -6.48
CA LEU A 114 8.28 5.63 -7.48
C LEU A 114 8.79 5.35 -8.90
N GLY A 115 8.07 4.49 -9.62
CA GLY A 115 8.40 4.07 -10.98
C GLY A 115 9.47 2.98 -11.08
N LEU A 116 10.04 2.52 -9.95
CA LEU A 116 10.96 1.39 -9.97
C LEU A 116 10.21 0.07 -10.13
N GLU A 117 10.74 -0.80 -10.97
CA GLU A 117 10.33 -2.20 -11.05
C GLU A 117 11.01 -3.00 -9.95
N MET A 118 10.20 -3.73 -9.18
CA MET A 118 10.63 -4.55 -8.05
C MET A 118 10.18 -5.99 -8.27
N PRO A 119 10.97 -7.00 -7.84
CA PRO A 119 10.52 -8.39 -7.86
C PRO A 119 9.22 -8.53 -7.06
N TYR A 120 8.20 -9.13 -7.67
CA TYR A 120 6.85 -9.17 -7.10
C TYR A 120 6.29 -10.58 -7.06
N CYS A 121 5.57 -10.86 -5.99
CA CYS A 121 4.67 -12.00 -5.86
C CYS A 121 3.75 -11.70 -4.69
N ILE A 122 2.45 -11.54 -4.98
CA ILE A 122 1.43 -11.21 -3.96
C ILE A 122 1.40 -12.29 -2.87
N LEU A 123 1.55 -13.57 -3.25
CA LEU A 123 1.53 -14.71 -2.33
C LEU A 123 2.80 -14.86 -1.49
N ARG A 124 3.89 -14.16 -1.84
CA ARG A 124 5.12 -14.13 -1.02
C ARG A 124 5.14 -12.95 -0.04
N GLY A 125 4.08 -12.13 -0.02
CA GLY A 125 3.96 -11.02 0.91
C GLY A 125 4.83 -9.81 0.59
N ASN A 126 5.14 -9.61 -0.69
CA ASN A 126 6.00 -8.53 -1.13
C ASN A 126 5.40 -7.15 -0.82
N CYS A 127 4.07 -6.99 -0.84
CA CYS A 127 3.42 -5.73 -0.45
C CYS A 127 3.60 -5.42 1.05
N GLU A 128 3.35 -6.39 1.93
CA GLU A 128 3.52 -6.22 3.38
C GLU A 128 4.99 -5.94 3.70
N HIS A 129 5.90 -6.71 3.09
CA HIS A 129 7.34 -6.52 3.22
C HIS A 129 7.79 -5.12 2.77
N PHE A 130 7.30 -4.66 1.61
CA PHE A 130 7.63 -3.34 1.08
C PHE A 130 7.20 -2.20 2.02
N VAL A 131 5.95 -2.23 2.50
CA VAL A 131 5.45 -1.13 3.33
C VAL A 131 6.02 -1.18 4.75
N THR A 132 6.38 -2.36 5.26
CA THR A 132 7.06 -2.50 6.56
C THR A 132 8.53 -2.09 6.49
N GLU A 133 9.22 -2.36 5.37
CA GLU A 133 10.55 -1.81 5.09
C GLU A 133 10.48 -0.27 5.10
N LEU A 134 9.48 0.30 4.43
CA LEU A 134 9.25 1.74 4.45
C LEU A 134 8.90 2.28 5.83
N ARG A 135 8.05 1.64 6.64
CA ARG A 135 7.66 2.22 7.94
C ARG A 135 8.71 2.00 9.02
N TYR A 136 9.37 0.85 9.04
CA TYR A 136 10.22 0.41 10.15
C TYR A 136 11.71 0.30 9.79
N GLY A 137 12.07 0.39 8.50
CA GLY A 137 13.42 0.09 8.01
C GLY A 137 13.77 -1.39 8.09
N LYS A 138 12.74 -2.25 8.21
CA LYS A 138 12.82 -3.71 8.29
C LYS A 138 11.57 -4.33 7.68
N GLY A 139 11.71 -4.92 6.51
CA GLY A 139 10.66 -5.60 5.79
C GLY A 139 10.31 -6.92 6.47
N GLU A 140 9.08 -7.02 6.96
CA GLU A 140 8.50 -8.24 7.49
C GLU A 140 7.19 -8.53 6.76
N SER A 141 6.95 -9.80 6.46
CA SER A 141 5.69 -10.27 5.91
C SER A 141 5.21 -11.45 6.74
N ARG A 142 3.92 -11.43 7.12
CA ARG A 142 3.24 -12.56 7.75
C ARG A 142 2.40 -13.34 6.75
N GLN A 143 2.28 -12.87 5.51
CA GLN A 143 1.69 -13.64 4.41
C GLN A 143 2.65 -14.79 4.07
N VAL A 144 2.39 -15.97 4.65
CA VAL A 144 3.14 -17.20 4.38
C VAL A 144 2.58 -17.84 3.11
N CYS A 145 3.45 -18.08 2.12
CA CYS A 145 3.15 -18.89 0.95
C CYS A 145 2.99 -20.36 1.37
N VAL A 146 1.77 -20.81 1.62
CA VAL A 146 1.44 -22.25 1.65
C VAL A 146 1.28 -22.74 0.21
N LEU A 147 2.40 -22.82 -0.52
CA LEU A 147 2.48 -23.55 -1.79
C LEU A 147 3.66 -24.53 -1.78
N THR A 148 3.84 -25.17 -0.63
CA THR A 148 4.61 -26.41 -0.41
C THR A 148 3.84 -27.06 0.75
N ILE A 149 3.00 -28.08 0.58
CA ILE A 149 3.27 -29.45 0.11
C ILE A 149 1.93 -30.03 -0.41
N MET A 150 1.81 -30.28 -1.71
CA MET A 150 0.91 -31.32 -2.26
C MET A 150 1.50 -31.92 -3.55
N ILE A 151 2.81 -32.11 -3.56
CA ILE A 151 3.43 -33.15 -4.38
C ILE A 151 4.08 -34.09 -3.37
N SER A 152 3.32 -35.09 -2.95
CA SER A 152 3.84 -36.20 -2.16
C SER A 152 3.19 -37.48 -2.66
N PHE A 153 4.07 -38.28 -3.27
CA PHE A 153 3.95 -39.63 -3.83
C PHE A 153 3.22 -39.78 -5.18
#